data_AF-A0A0M9DYL2-F1
#
_entry.id   AF-A0A0M9DYL2-F1
#
_cell.length_a   1.000
_cell.length_b   1.000
_cell.length_c   1.000
_cell.angle_alpha   90.00
_cell.angle_beta   90.00
_cell.angle_gamma   90.00
#
_symmetry.space_group_name_H-M   'P 1'
#
loop_
_entity.id
_entity.type
_entity.pdbx_description
1 polymer ?
#
loop_
_entity_poly.entity_id
_entity_poly.type
_entity_poly.pdbx_seq_one_letter_code
_entity_poly.pdbx_strand_id
1 'polypeptide(L)' 'MLSDAREMLIDVLKENFGIIPEYIMKTINSINRHPILKDLHRKAIKCHDMKSFENNLITAGCTF' A
#
# COMPACT_ATOMS: atom_id res chain seq x y z
N MET A 1 -11.55 -9.39 4.17
CA MET A 1 -11.13 -9.14 5.57
C MET A 1 -9.93 -8.20 5.56
N LEU A 2 -9.48 -7.68 6.73
CA LEU A 2 -8.33 -6.76 6.81
C LEU A 2 -7.04 -7.39 6.24
N SER A 3 -6.84 -8.69 6.52
CA SER A 3 -5.78 -9.52 5.95
C SER A 3 -5.80 -9.53 4.42
N ASP A 4 -6.95 -9.85 3.83
CA ASP A 4 -7.07 -10.03 2.37
C ASP A 4 -6.84 -8.71 1.63
N ALA A 5 -7.34 -7.59 2.17
CA ALA A 5 -7.09 -6.27 1.60
C ALA A 5 -5.61 -5.89 1.63
N ARG A 6 -4.87 -6.35 2.65
CA ARG A 6 -3.44 -6.15 2.78
C ARG A 6 -2.65 -7.02 1.81
N GLU A 7 -3.01 -8.29 1.71
CA GLU A 7 -2.38 -9.24 0.80
C GLU A 7 -2.54 -8.79 -0.66
N MET A 8 -3.76 -8.42 -1.08
CA MET A 8 -4.01 -7.88 -2.41
C MET A 8 -3.20 -6.61 -2.72
N LEU A 9 -3.06 -5.70 -1.73
CA LEU A 9 -2.21 -4.52 -1.88
C LEU A 9 -0.75 -4.91 -2.11
N ILE A 10 -0.23 -5.82 -1.29
CA ILE A 10 1.17 -6.27 -1.40
C ILE A 10 1.41 -6.96 -2.74
N ASP A 11 0.48 -7.78 -3.22
CA ASP A 11 0.63 -8.50 -4.48
C ASP A 11 0.67 -7.53 -5.67
N VAL A 12 -0.23 -6.55 -5.73
CA VAL A 12 -0.19 -5.52 -6.78
C VAL A 12 1.13 -4.73 -6.75
N LEU A 13 1.66 -4.42 -5.56
CA LEU A 13 2.93 -3.72 -5.44
C LEU A 13 4.10 -4.57 -5.95
N LYS A 14 4.09 -5.88 -5.70
CA LYS A 14 5.10 -6.81 -6.23
C LYS A 14 4.99 -6.96 -7.74
N GLU A 15 3.78 -7.05 -8.27
CA GLU A 15 3.55 -7.16 -9.71
C GLU A 15 4.01 -5.90 -10.46
N ASN A 16 3.70 -4.71 -9.92
CA ASN A 16 4.01 -3.45 -10.58
C ASN A 16 5.46 -2.99 -10.37
N PHE A 17 6.04 -3.23 -9.19
CA PHE A 17 7.33 -2.65 -8.80
C PHE A 17 8.41 -3.68 -8.45
N GLY A 18 8.07 -4.97 -8.41
CA GLY A 18 8.99 -6.04 -8.03
C GLY A 18 9.30 -6.04 -6.54
N ILE A 19 10.53 -5.67 -6.18
CA ILE A 19 10.99 -5.72 -4.78
C ILE A 19 10.46 -4.50 -4.03
N ILE A 20 9.64 -4.75 -3.00
CA ILE A 20 9.12 -3.73 -2.10
C ILE A 20 10.16 -3.47 -0.98
N PRO A 21 10.60 -2.22 -0.76
CA PRO A 21 11.43 -1.88 0.38
C PRO A 21 10.77 -2.24 1.72
N GLU A 22 11.56 -2.76 2.66
CA GLU A 22 11.06 -3.26 3.94
C GLU A 22 10.25 -2.22 4.73
N TYR A 23 10.64 -0.95 4.67
CA TYR A 23 9.97 0.13 5.39
C TYR A 23 8.54 0.39 4.86
N ILE A 24 8.31 0.22 3.55
CA ILE A 24 6.98 0.30 2.94
C ILE A 24 6.12 -0.86 3.43
N MET A 25 6.68 -2.06 3.45
CA MET A 25 5.99 -3.27 3.94
C MET A 25 5.59 -3.12 5.42
N LYS A 26 6.50 -2.61 6.26
CA LYS A 26 6.22 -2.30 7.68
C LYS A 26 5.09 -1.28 7.83
N THR A 27 5.08 -0.24 7.02
CA THR A 27 4.05 0.80 7.05
C THR A 27 2.69 0.26 6.61
N ILE A 28 2.63 -0.57 5.57
CA ILE A 28 1.37 -1.23 5.16
C ILE A 28 0.86 -2.17 6.27
N ASN A 29 1.76 -2.92 6.91
CA ASN A 29 1.42 -3.84 7.99
C ASN A 29 0.88 -3.16 9.25
N SER A 30 1.21 -1.88 9.49
CA SER A 30 0.69 -1.13 10.62
C SER A 30 -0.72 -0.55 10.39
N ILE A 31 -1.22 -0.57 9.14
CA ILE A 31 -2.56 -0.08 8.81
C ILE A 31 -3.62 -1.10 9.25
N ASN A 32 -4.45 -0.67 10.20
CA ASN A 32 -5.54 -1.48 10.78
C ASN A 32 -6.94 -1.07 10.28
N ARG A 33 -7.01 -0.15 9.32
CA ARG A 33 -8.27 0.33 8.73
C ARG A 33 -8.44 -0.26 7.32
N HIS A 34 -9.37 -1.20 7.17
CA HIS A 34 -9.68 -1.85 5.89
C HIS A 34 -9.99 -0.86 4.75
N PRO A 35 -10.74 0.24 4.96
CA PRO A 35 -10.98 1.23 3.90
C PRO A 35 -9.69 1.87 3.37
N ILE A 36 -8.72 2.15 4.24
CA ILE A 36 -7.43 2.74 3.86
C ILE A 36 -6.65 1.77 2.98
N LEU A 37 -6.58 0.49 3.35
CA LEU A 37 -5.91 -0.53 2.54
C LEU A 37 -6.54 -0.67 1.15
N LYS A 38 -7.88 -0.64 1.07
CA LYS A 38 -8.60 -0.72 -0.20
C LYS A 38 -8.32 0.48 -1.11
N ASP A 39 -8.23 1.68 -0.55
CA ASP A 39 -7.89 2.88 -1.32
C ASP A 39 -6.43 2.89 -1.75
N LEU A 40 -5.51 2.43 -0.90
CA LEU A 40 -4.10 2.23 -1.27
C LEU A 40 -3.96 1.21 -2.40
N HIS A 41 -4.70 0.10 -2.37
CA HIS A 41 -4.70 -0.89 -3.44
C HIS A 41 -5.12 -0.29 -4.78
N ARG A 42 -6.22 0.49 -4.79
CA ARG A 42 -6.68 1.20 -5.99
C ARG A 42 -5.65 2.19 -6.53
N LYS A 43 -4.91 2.85 -5.63
CA LYS A 43 -3.84 3.78 -6.00
C LYS A 43 -2.61 3.04 -6.54
N ALA A 44 -2.23 1.92 -5.93
CA ALA A 44 -1.10 1.08 -6.36
C ALA A 44 -1.26 0.60 -7.82
N ILE A 45 -2.47 0.25 -8.25
CA ILE A 45 -2.80 -0.11 -9.64
C ILE A 45 -2.51 1.05 -10.62
N LYS A 46 -2.64 2.30 -10.17
CA LYS A 46 -2.49 3.51 -10.99
C LYS A 46 -1.11 4.17 -10.88
N CYS A 47 -0.29 3.76 -9.92
CA CYS A 47 1.03 4.34 -9.72
C CYS A 47 2.00 3.77 -10.77
N HIS A 48 2.77 4.66 -11.41
CA HIS A 48 3.77 4.28 -12.40
C HIS A 48 5.13 3.92 -11.79
N ASP A 49 5.34 4.28 -10.53
CA ASP A 49 6.58 4.05 -9.81
C ASP A 49 6.36 3.97 -8.29
N MET A 50 7.35 3.41 -7.59
CA MET A 50 7.28 3.19 -6.14
C MET A 50 7.24 4.48 -5.32
N LYS A 51 7.89 5.56 -5.81
CA LYS A 51 7.94 6.85 -5.12
C LYS A 51 6.57 7.53 -5.11
N SER A 52 5.83 7.41 -6.21
CA SER A 52 4.45 7.86 -6.34
C SER A 52 3.53 7.10 -5.38
N PHE A 53 3.75 5.79 -5.20
CA PHE A 53 3.00 5.01 -4.21
C PHE A 53 3.36 5.41 -2.77
N GLU A 54 4.64 5.58 -2.46
CA GLU A 54 5.13 6.00 -1.14
C GLU A 54 4.48 7.32 -0.69
N ASN A 55 4.37 8.32 -1.57
CA ASN A 55 3.68 9.57 -1.26
C ASN A 55 2.20 9.35 -0.86
N ASN A 56 1.52 8.43 -1.55
CA ASN A 56 0.14 8.06 -1.22
C ASN A 56 0.05 7.34 0.13
N LEU A 57 1.03 6.48 0.44
CA LEU A 57 1.12 5.75 1.70
C LEU A 57 1.35 6.71 2.89
N ILE A 58 2.27 7.66 2.74
CA ILE A 58 2.53 8.70 3.75
C ILE A 58 1.27 9.52 4.00
N THR A 59 0.59 9.95 2.94
CA THR A 59 -0.67 10.72 3.05
C THR A 59 -1.75 9.94 3.80
N ALA A 60 -1.87 8.64 3.52
CA ALA A 60 -2.84 7.76 4.17
C ALA A 60 -2.50 7.44 5.63
N GLY A 61 -1.21 7.39 5.99
CA GLY A 61 -0.74 7.15 7.36
C GLY A 61 -0.85 8.37 8.28
N CYS A 62 -0.89 9.58 7.74
CA CYS A 62 -1.00 10.83 8.52
C CYS A 62 -2.44 11.25 8.87
N THR A 63 -3.47 10.55 8.38
CA THR A 63 -4.88 10.87 8.70
C THR A 63 -5.29 10.19 10.01
N PHE A 64 -4.97 10.83 11.14
CA PHE A 64 -5.35 10.39 12.49
C PHE A 64 -6.87 10.43 12.68
#